data_AF-A0A2J6TB18-F1
#
_entry.id   AF-A0A2J6TB18-F1
#
_cell.length_a   1.000
_cell.length_b   1.000
_cell.length_c   1.000
_cell.angle_alpha   90.00
_cell.angle_beta   90.00
_cell.angle_gamma   90.00
#
_symmetry.space_group_name_H-M   'P 1'
#
loop_
_entity.id
_entity.type
_entity.pdbx_description
1 polymer ?
#
loop_
_entity_poly.entity_id
_entity_poly.type
_entity_poly.pdbx_seq_one_letter_code
_entity_poly.pdbx_strand_id
1 'polypeptide(L)'
;MPLLSIPRNPLKNSAPLVPPPAKPPEVNRLDHLIRLQNGSTSVLEFSSQRIQLAKHSQFPNLYARVEELTKDLGHLRQEVQFYRQSFENLQRLRETGYDVYQQLFLVLYLDHNSDRLHEIMIQLHQGLQDSVRREVKAEKAWMEFWGIEYNEKEFEGELLI
;
A
#
# COMPACT_ATOMS: atom_id res chain seq x y z
N MET A 1 36.96 8.12 85.88
CA MET A 1 37.44 7.70 84.54
C MET A 1 36.29 7.01 83.81
N PRO A 2 36.14 7.19 82.49
CA PRO A 2 35.04 7.95 81.90
C PRO A 2 33.85 7.15 81.34
N LEU A 3 32.78 7.92 81.13
CA LEU A 3 31.58 7.70 80.33
C LEU A 3 31.91 7.39 78.85
N LEU A 4 31.09 6.60 78.15
CA LEU A 4 30.09 7.11 77.19
C LEU A 4 29.52 6.01 76.29
N SER A 5 28.21 6.08 76.15
CA SER A 5 27.28 5.26 75.40
C SER A 5 27.62 5.11 73.91
N ILE A 6 27.52 3.89 73.38
CA ILE A 6 27.48 3.62 71.94
C ILE A 6 26.01 3.58 71.49
N PRO A 7 25.60 4.36 70.46
CA PRO A 7 24.21 4.45 70.05
C PRO A 7 23.77 3.24 69.19
N ARG A 8 22.52 2.82 69.38
CA ARG A 8 21.77 1.95 68.47
C ARG A 8 21.63 2.64 67.10
N ASN A 9 22.24 2.06 66.06
CA ASN A 9 21.91 2.41 64.67
C ASN A 9 20.76 1.51 64.18
N PRO A 10 19.64 2.06 63.70
CA PRO A 10 18.63 1.29 62.99
C PRO A 10 19.10 1.01 61.55
N LEU A 11 18.83 -0.21 61.07
CA LEU A 11 19.03 -0.63 59.68
C LEU A 11 18.42 0.40 58.72
N LYS A 12 19.27 1.02 57.90
CA LYS A 12 18.83 1.74 56.70
C LYS A 12 18.85 0.77 55.53
N ASN A 13 17.66 0.39 55.11
CA ASN A 13 17.37 -0.35 53.88
C ASN A 13 18.06 0.29 52.68
N SER A 14 18.96 -0.44 52.02
CA SER A 14 19.52 -0.07 50.72
C SER A 14 18.52 -0.46 49.62
N ALA A 15 17.63 0.46 49.26
CA ALA A 15 16.93 0.37 47.99
C ALA A 15 17.90 0.79 46.85
N PRO A 16 17.87 0.13 45.67
CA PRO A 16 18.64 0.58 44.52
C PRO A 16 18.17 1.98 44.12
N LEU A 17 19.10 2.95 44.00
CA LEU A 17 18.81 4.23 43.39
C LEU A 17 18.44 3.99 41.93
N VAL A 18 17.14 4.08 41.62
CA VAL A 18 16.67 4.25 40.24
C VAL A 18 17.22 5.59 39.74
N PRO A 19 17.95 5.65 38.61
CA PRO A 19 18.41 6.92 38.06
C PRO A 19 17.19 7.81 37.80
N PRO A 20 17.28 9.13 38.05
CA PRO A 20 16.17 10.03 37.82
C PRO A 20 15.69 9.92 36.37
N PRO A 21 14.38 9.99 36.10
CA PRO A 21 13.86 9.95 34.74
C PRO A 21 14.55 11.06 33.93
N ALA A 22 15.23 10.66 32.86
CA ALA A 22 15.84 11.60 31.93
C ALA A 22 14.75 12.59 31.50
N LYS A 23 14.99 13.89 31.68
CA LYS A 23 14.08 14.92 31.17
C LYS A 23 13.89 14.64 29.68
N PRO A 24 12.64 14.62 29.18
CA PRO A 24 12.41 14.48 27.75
C PRO A 24 13.21 15.57 27.03
N PRO A 25 13.82 15.25 25.88
CA PRO A 25 14.63 16.20 25.12
C PRO A 25 13.83 17.47 24.88
N GLU A 26 14.46 18.61 25.15
CA GLU A 26 13.82 19.91 25.02
C GLU A 26 13.51 20.17 23.55
N VAL A 27 12.23 20.35 23.23
CA VAL A 27 11.76 20.55 21.85
C VAL A 27 12.26 21.89 21.37
N ASN A 28 13.21 21.87 20.43
CA ASN A 28 13.82 23.07 19.87
C ASN A 28 12.88 23.69 18.81
N ARG A 29 13.10 24.97 18.48
CA ARG A 29 12.44 25.66 17.37
C ARG A 29 12.53 24.86 16.06
N LEU A 30 13.64 24.16 15.83
CA LEU A 30 13.80 23.27 14.69
C LEU A 30 12.82 22.08 14.73
N ASP A 31 12.61 21.46 15.89
CA ASP A 31 11.65 20.36 16.03
C ASP A 31 10.22 20.83 15.76
N HIS A 32 9.91 22.08 16.12
CA HIS A 32 8.63 22.70 15.75
C HIS A 32 8.51 22.89 14.23
N LEU A 33 9.57 23.31 13.54
CA LEU A 33 9.57 23.46 12.08
C LEU A 33 9.50 22.10 11.36
N ILE A 34 10.21 21.09 11.86
CA ILE A 34 10.16 19.72 11.35
C ILE A 34 8.76 19.14 11.53
N ARG A 35 8.14 19.36 12.70
CA ARG A 35 6.75 18.95 12.96
C ARG A 35 5.77 19.66 12.03
N LEU A 36 5.97 20.95 11.75
CA LEU A 36 5.15 21.69 10.77
C LEU A 36 5.31 21.14 9.35
N GLN A 37 6.39 20.42 9.08
CA GLN A 37 6.66 19.70 7.82
C GLN A 37 6.42 18.18 7.96
N ASN A 38 5.59 17.76 8.93
CA ASN A 38 5.23 16.35 9.18
C ASN A 38 6.42 15.39 9.37
N GLY A 39 7.54 15.88 9.90
CA GLY A 39 8.75 15.06 10.07
C GLY A 39 9.55 14.88 8.79
N SER A 40 9.15 15.49 7.68
CA SER A 40 9.93 15.46 6.43
C SER A 40 11.14 16.38 6.57
N THR A 41 12.33 15.78 6.65
CA THR A 41 13.62 16.46 6.70
C THR A 41 14.43 16.29 5.42
N SER A 42 13.88 15.61 4.41
CA SER A 42 14.59 15.28 3.18
C SER A 42 14.28 16.24 2.03
N VAL A 43 15.34 16.77 1.42
CA VAL A 43 15.29 17.62 0.22
C VAL A 43 14.80 16.87 -1.03
N LEU A 44 14.84 15.53 -1.02
CA LEU A 44 14.60 14.68 -2.21
C LEU A 44 13.13 14.64 -2.68
N GLU A 45 12.15 14.96 -1.82
CA GLU A 45 10.72 14.92 -2.17
C GLU A 45 10.17 16.23 -2.77
N PHE A 46 11.00 17.28 -2.78
CA PHE A 46 10.59 18.59 -3.26
C PHE A 46 11.44 19.00 -4.46
N SER A 47 10.86 18.91 -5.67
CA SER A 47 11.43 19.58 -6.83
C SER A 47 11.59 21.08 -6.55
N SER A 48 12.57 21.75 -7.17
CA SER A 48 12.79 23.21 -6.99
C SER A 48 11.51 24.03 -7.20
N GLN A 49 10.62 23.56 -8.08
CA GLN A 49 9.30 24.14 -8.32
C GLN A 49 8.36 23.99 -7.10
N ARG A 50 8.31 22.82 -6.47
CA ARG A 50 7.52 22.58 -5.24
C ARG A 50 8.03 23.41 -4.06
N ILE A 51 9.34 23.59 -3.93
CA ILE A 51 9.92 24.46 -2.87
C ILE A 51 9.51 25.92 -3.08
N GLN A 52 9.54 26.40 -4.33
CA GLN A 52 9.11 27.76 -4.65
C GLN A 52 7.61 27.96 -4.39
N LEU A 53 6.78 26.98 -4.76
CA LEU A 53 5.34 27.01 -4.47
C LEU A 53 5.04 26.98 -2.97
N ALA A 54 5.77 26.17 -2.18
CA ALA A 54 5.63 26.10 -0.73
C ALA A 54 6.04 27.41 -0.01
N LYS A 55 6.97 28.18 -0.60
CA LYS A 55 7.31 29.53 -0.09
C LYS A 55 6.18 30.53 -0.29
N HIS A 56 5.33 30.33 -1.29
CA HIS A 56 4.19 31.19 -1.61
C HIS A 56 2.86 30.67 -1.06
N SER A 57 2.79 29.41 -0.62
CA SER A 57 1.59 28.85 -0.01
C SER A 57 1.42 29.42 1.39
N GLN A 58 0.40 30.25 1.56
CA GLN A 58 -0.16 30.56 2.86
C GLN A 58 -0.52 29.22 3.53
N PHE A 59 -0.09 29.00 4.77
CA PHE A 59 -0.37 27.76 5.50
C PHE A 59 -1.87 27.44 5.35
N PRO A 60 -2.23 26.32 4.71
CA PRO A 60 -3.64 25.99 4.51
C PRO A 60 -4.30 25.88 5.88
N ASN A 61 -5.51 26.43 6.00
CA ASN A 61 -6.36 26.23 7.17
C ASN A 61 -6.37 24.73 7.51
N LEU A 62 -6.15 24.39 8.78
CA LEU A 62 -6.10 22.98 9.22
C LEU A 62 -7.33 22.19 8.74
N TYR A 63 -8.49 22.83 8.72
CA TYR A 63 -9.72 22.23 8.20
C TYR A 63 -9.61 21.88 6.71
N ALA A 64 -9.14 22.82 5.87
CA ALA A 64 -8.93 22.58 4.44
C ALA A 64 -7.89 21.48 4.19
N ARG A 65 -6.87 21.38 5.05
CA ARG A 65 -5.87 20.32 4.95
C ARG A 65 -6.41 18.95 5.32
N VAL A 66 -7.28 18.86 6.34
CA VAL A 66 -7.94 17.60 6.71
C VAL A 66 -8.85 17.13 5.57
N GLU A 67 -9.59 18.04 4.94
CA GLU A 67 -10.45 17.74 3.80
C GLU A 67 -9.65 17.21 2.60
N GLU A 68 -8.55 17.88 2.23
CA GLU A 68 -7.63 17.44 1.17
C GLU A 68 -7.09 16.04 1.44
N LEU A 69 -6.55 15.79 2.64
CA LEU A 69 -6.02 14.47 3.00
C LEU A 69 -7.10 13.39 3.04
N THR A 70 -8.33 13.73 3.42
CA THR A 70 -9.46 12.79 3.40
C THR A 70 -9.80 12.40 1.96
N LYS A 71 -9.76 13.36 1.04
CA LYS A 71 -9.96 13.12 -0.39
C LYS A 71 -8.85 12.25 -0.98
N ASP A 72 -7.60 12.58 -0.70
CA ASP A 72 -6.43 11.81 -1.16
C ASP A 72 -6.46 10.37 -0.65
N LEU A 73 -6.86 10.18 0.62
CA LEU A 73 -7.02 8.84 1.20
C LEU A 73 -8.17 8.07 0.53
N GLY A 74 -9.24 8.75 0.12
CA GLY A 74 -10.30 8.18 -0.69
C GLY A 74 -9.81 7.72 -2.06
N HIS A 75 -9.04 8.58 -2.75
CA HIS A 75 -8.42 8.26 -4.04
C HIS A 75 -7.50 7.04 -3.94
N LEU A 76 -6.58 7.04 -2.97
CA LEU A 76 -5.61 5.96 -2.79
C LEU A 76 -6.30 4.62 -2.49
N ARG A 77 -7.40 4.63 -1.72
CA ARG A 77 -8.18 3.41 -1.48
C ARG A 77 -8.76 2.83 -2.77
N GLN A 78 -9.23 3.68 -3.68
CA GLN A 78 -9.76 3.23 -4.97
C GLN A 78 -8.66 2.70 -5.88
N GLU A 79 -7.50 3.34 -5.92
CA GLU A 79 -6.34 2.82 -6.65
C GLU A 79 -5.92 1.44 -6.13
N VAL A 80 -5.79 1.28 -4.80
CA VAL A 80 -5.46 0.00 -4.18
C VAL A 80 -6.51 -1.06 -4.51
N GLN A 81 -7.79 -0.70 -4.50
CA GLN A 81 -8.87 -1.62 -4.88
C GLN A 81 -8.76 -2.06 -6.33
N PHE A 82 -8.51 -1.14 -7.26
CA PHE A 82 -8.30 -1.45 -8.68
C PHE A 82 -7.11 -2.40 -8.86
N TYR A 83 -5.94 -2.05 -8.32
CA TYR A 83 -4.74 -2.91 -8.44
C TYR A 83 -4.95 -4.30 -7.85
N ARG A 84 -5.69 -4.39 -6.73
CA ARG A 84 -6.03 -5.68 -6.13
C ARG A 84 -6.89 -6.53 -7.08
N GLN A 85 -7.92 -5.94 -7.69
CA GLN A 85 -8.78 -6.64 -8.64
C GLN A 85 -8.01 -7.12 -9.88
N SER A 86 -7.17 -6.25 -10.45
CA SER A 86 -6.32 -6.59 -11.60
C SER A 86 -5.32 -7.69 -11.26
N PHE A 87 -4.70 -7.62 -10.08
CA PHE A 87 -3.80 -8.67 -9.60
C PHE A 87 -4.53 -10.00 -9.42
N GLU A 88 -5.68 -10.01 -8.74
CA GLU A 88 -6.51 -11.22 -8.57
C GLU A 88 -6.94 -11.82 -9.91
N ASN A 89 -7.25 -10.99 -10.90
CA ASN A 89 -7.57 -11.45 -12.25
C ASN A 89 -6.38 -12.15 -12.91
N LEU A 90 -5.20 -11.52 -12.87
CA LEU A 90 -3.96 -12.08 -13.39
C LEU A 90 -3.58 -13.40 -12.71
N GLN A 91 -3.75 -13.51 -11.38
CA GLN A 91 -3.49 -14.76 -10.66
C GLN A 91 -4.38 -15.90 -11.17
N ARG A 92 -5.68 -15.65 -11.36
CA ARG A 92 -6.63 -16.66 -11.87
C ARG A 92 -6.31 -17.10 -13.28
N LEU A 93 -5.96 -16.16 -14.17
CA LEU A 93 -5.54 -16.50 -15.53
C LEU A 93 -4.28 -17.37 -15.51
N ARG A 94 -3.30 -17.03 -14.67
CA ARG A 94 -2.08 -17.81 -14.51
C ARG A 94 -2.35 -19.22 -13.99
N GLU A 95 -3.23 -19.38 -12.99
CA GLU A 95 -3.67 -20.69 -12.48
C GLU A 95 -4.28 -21.53 -13.60
N THR A 96 -5.19 -20.94 -14.38
CA THR A 96 -5.81 -21.61 -15.53
C THR A 96 -4.77 -22.04 -16.56
N GLY A 97 -3.77 -21.19 -16.84
CA GLY A 97 -2.65 -21.51 -17.72
C GLY A 97 -1.80 -22.68 -17.23
N TYR A 98 -1.52 -22.76 -15.92
CA TYR A 98 -0.80 -23.88 -15.33
C TYR A 98 -1.61 -25.18 -15.39
N ASP A 99 -2.91 -25.12 -15.10
CA ASP A 99 -3.79 -26.29 -15.17
C ASP A 99 -3.87 -26.83 -16.60
N VAL A 100 -4.05 -25.94 -17.58
CA VAL A 100 -4.05 -26.28 -19.02
C VAL A 100 -2.71 -26.89 -19.43
N TYR A 101 -1.58 -26.31 -19.00
CA TYR A 101 -0.26 -26.85 -19.30
C TYR A 101 -0.07 -28.27 -18.77
N GLN A 102 -0.46 -28.52 -17.51
CA GLN A 102 -0.37 -29.85 -16.91
C GLN A 102 -1.25 -30.86 -17.63
N GLN A 103 -2.49 -30.49 -17.95
CA GLN A 103 -3.41 -31.34 -18.71
C GLN A 103 -2.87 -31.64 -20.11
N LEU A 104 -2.35 -30.63 -20.81
CA LEU A 104 -1.76 -30.79 -22.14
C LEU A 104 -0.54 -31.72 -22.11
N PHE A 105 0.34 -31.57 -21.12
CA PHE A 105 1.48 -32.46 -20.91
C PHE A 105 1.00 -33.91 -20.75
N LEU A 106 -0.01 -34.16 -19.92
CA LEU A 106 -0.53 -35.51 -19.71
C LEU A 106 -1.16 -36.10 -20.99
N VAL A 107 -1.91 -35.31 -21.76
CA VAL A 107 -2.50 -35.75 -23.03
C VAL A 107 -1.41 -36.10 -24.06
N LEU A 108 -0.40 -35.23 -24.22
CA LEU A 108 0.69 -35.47 -25.15
C LEU A 108 1.54 -36.70 -24.79
N TYR A 109 1.69 -37.03 -23.51
CA TYR A 109 2.54 -38.14 -23.06
C TYR A 109 1.81 -39.47 -22.84
N LEU A 110 0.53 -39.46 -22.47
CA LEU A 110 -0.19 -40.68 -22.05
C LEU A 110 -1.28 -41.13 -23.04
N ASP A 111 -1.98 -40.20 -23.70
CA ASP A 111 -3.14 -40.55 -24.52
C ASP A 111 -3.43 -39.46 -25.57
N HIS A 112 -3.19 -39.76 -26.85
CA HIS A 112 -3.40 -38.83 -27.97
C HIS A 112 -4.88 -38.71 -28.34
N ASN A 113 -5.72 -38.43 -27.36
CA ASN A 113 -7.15 -38.24 -27.57
C ASN A 113 -7.41 -36.79 -28.03
N SER A 114 -7.81 -36.65 -29.30
CA SER A 114 -8.10 -35.35 -29.93
C SER A 114 -9.24 -34.59 -29.25
N ASP A 115 -10.21 -35.30 -28.67
CA ASP A 115 -11.37 -34.68 -28.03
C ASP A 115 -10.95 -33.98 -26.73
N ARG A 116 -10.02 -34.60 -25.99
CA ARG A 116 -9.40 -34.01 -24.79
C ARG A 116 -8.58 -32.77 -25.10
N LEU A 117 -7.83 -32.76 -26.21
CA LEU A 117 -7.12 -31.56 -26.65
C LEU A 117 -8.09 -30.42 -26.96
N HIS A 118 -9.19 -30.73 -27.63
CA HIS A 118 -10.22 -29.73 -27.94
C HIS A 118 -10.85 -29.14 -26.66
N GLU A 119 -11.16 -29.97 -25.66
CA GLU A 119 -11.65 -29.53 -24.36
C GLU A 119 -10.66 -28.59 -23.65
N ILE A 120 -9.37 -28.93 -23.65
CA ILE A 120 -8.31 -28.10 -23.04
C ILE A 120 -8.21 -26.74 -23.77
N MET A 121 -8.30 -26.72 -25.09
CA MET A 121 -8.31 -25.47 -25.88
C MET A 121 -9.51 -24.60 -25.53
N ILE A 122 -10.70 -25.18 -25.38
CA ILE A 122 -11.90 -24.45 -24.97
C ILE A 122 -11.72 -23.87 -23.56
N GLN A 123 -11.18 -24.63 -22.61
CA GLN A 123 -10.92 -24.14 -21.25
C GLN A 123 -9.97 -22.94 -21.24
N LEU A 124 -8.87 -23.01 -22.01
CA LEU A 124 -7.93 -21.88 -22.12
C LEU A 124 -8.61 -20.64 -22.72
N HIS A 125 -9.37 -20.84 -23.79
CA HIS A 125 -10.08 -19.75 -24.47
C HIS A 125 -11.09 -19.07 -23.54
N GLN A 126 -11.89 -19.86 -22.81
CA GLN A 126 -12.85 -19.34 -21.84
C GLN A 126 -12.16 -18.61 -20.69
N GLY A 127 -11.06 -19.16 -20.16
CA GLY A 127 -10.27 -18.51 -19.11
C GLY A 127 -9.70 -17.16 -19.55
N LEU A 128 -9.24 -17.06 -20.81
CA LEU A 128 -8.77 -15.81 -21.38
C LEU A 128 -9.91 -14.80 -21.56
N GLN A 129 -11.05 -15.22 -22.13
CA GLN A 129 -12.23 -14.36 -22.28
C GLN A 129 -12.75 -13.83 -20.95
N ASP A 130 -12.81 -14.69 -19.93
CA ASP A 130 -13.20 -14.30 -18.58
C ASP A 130 -12.21 -13.31 -17.96
N SER A 131 -10.91 -13.50 -18.21
CA SER A 131 -9.87 -12.57 -17.75
C SER A 131 -10.07 -11.18 -18.37
N VAL A 132 -10.20 -11.11 -19.70
CA VAL A 132 -10.41 -9.83 -20.41
C VAL A 132 -11.69 -9.15 -19.94
N ARG A 133 -12.79 -9.90 -19.81
CA ARG A 133 -14.06 -9.36 -19.31
C ARG A 133 -13.92 -8.75 -17.92
N ARG A 134 -13.17 -9.38 -17.01
CA ARG A 134 -12.95 -8.87 -15.65
C ARG A 134 -12.06 -7.63 -15.65
N GLU A 135 -11.05 -7.59 -16.50
CA GLU A 135 -10.16 -6.43 -16.68
C GLU A 135 -10.93 -5.22 -17.17
N VAL A 136 -11.68 -5.36 -18.27
CA VAL A 136 -12.56 -4.30 -18.80
C VAL A 136 -13.56 -3.82 -17.75
N LYS A 137 -14.12 -4.73 -16.95
CA LYS A 137 -15.03 -4.35 -15.86
C LYS A 137 -14.33 -3.55 -14.76
N ALA A 138 -13.12 -3.98 -14.35
CA ALA A 138 -12.34 -3.29 -13.32
C ALA A 138 -11.90 -1.89 -13.80
N GLU A 139 -11.49 -1.79 -15.06
CA GLU A 139 -11.13 -0.54 -15.70
C GLU A 139 -12.31 0.41 -15.84
N LYS A 140 -13.47 -0.06 -16.31
CA LYS A 140 -14.71 0.75 -16.34
C LYS A 140 -15.06 1.33 -14.98
N ALA A 141 -15.00 0.51 -13.92
CA ALA A 141 -15.28 0.95 -12.56
C ALA A 141 -14.26 1.98 -12.05
N TRP A 142 -12.98 1.81 -12.41
CA TRP A 142 -11.93 2.77 -12.10
C TRP A 142 -12.14 4.10 -12.84
N MET A 143 -12.41 4.06 -14.14
CA MET A 143 -12.71 5.24 -14.96
C MET A 143 -13.93 6.01 -14.45
N GLU A 144 -15.01 5.30 -14.10
CA GLU A 144 -16.22 5.90 -13.52
C GLU A 144 -15.91 6.68 -12.24
N PHE A 145 -15.06 6.12 -11.36
CA PHE A 145 -14.64 6.79 -10.13
C PHE A 145 -13.89 8.10 -10.41
N TRP A 146 -13.06 8.12 -11.44
CA TRP A 146 -12.28 9.30 -11.84
C TRP A 146 -13.05 10.27 -12.75
N GLY A 147 -14.28 9.94 -13.15
CA GLY A 147 -15.08 10.73 -14.08
C GLY A 147 -14.51 10.75 -15.50
N ILE A 148 -13.78 9.70 -15.89
CA ILE A 148 -13.25 9.53 -17.24
C ILE A 148 -14.33 8.87 -18.10
N GLU A 149 -14.64 9.44 -19.26
CA GLU A 149 -15.59 8.86 -20.20
C GLU A 149 -15.01 7.60 -20.85
N TYR A 150 -15.73 6.49 -20.77
CA TYR A 150 -15.34 5.23 -21.41
C TYR A 150 -15.67 5.26 -22.90
N ASN A 151 -14.66 5.16 -23.77
CA ASN A 151 -14.87 5.06 -25.21
C ASN A 151 -14.76 3.60 -25.67
N GLU A 152 -15.91 2.99 -26.02
CA GLU A 152 -15.97 1.59 -26.47
C GLU A 152 -15.11 1.28 -27.70
N LYS A 153 -14.83 2.28 -28.56
CA LYS A 153 -14.10 2.10 -29.82
C LYS A 153 -12.59 1.91 -29.67
N GLU A 154 -12.02 2.27 -28.52
CA GLU A 154 -10.57 2.16 -28.27
C GLU A 154 -10.18 0.71 -27.92
N PHE A 155 -11.12 -0.07 -27.38
CA PHE A 155 -10.89 -1.44 -26.89
C PHE A 155 -11.31 -2.56 -27.86
N GLU A 156 -12.05 -2.26 -28.93
CA GLU A 156 -12.35 -3.26 -29.98
C GLU A 156 -11.09 -3.68 -30.76
N GLY A 157 -10.02 -2.87 -30.74
CA GLY A 157 -8.76 -3.14 -31.41
C GLY A 157 -7.82 -4.12 -30.69
N GLU A 158 -8.00 -4.35 -29.39
CA GLU A 158 -7.11 -5.19 -28.57
C GLU A 158 -7.67 -6.61 -28.31
N LEU A 159 -8.91 -6.87 -28.74
CA LEU A 159 -9.61 -8.15 -28.59
C LEU A 159 -9.40 -9.15 -29.76
N LEU A 160 -8.47 -8.86 -30.68
CA LEU A 160 -8.17 -9.73 -31.84
C LEU A 160 -6.98 -10.68 -31.59
N ILE A 161 -7.04 -11.47 -30.51
CA ILE A 161 -6.14 -12.64 -30.32
C ILE A 161 -6.95 -13.90 -30.10
#